data_AF-A0A3Q9W5M0-F1
#
_entry.id   AF-A0A3Q9W5M0-F1
#
_cell.length_a   1.000
_cell.length_b   1.000
_cell.length_c   1.000
_cell.angle_alpha   90.00
_cell.angle_beta   90.00
_cell.angle_gamma   90.00
#
_symmetry.space_group_name_H-M   'P 1'
#
loop_
_entity.id
_entity.type
_entity.pdbx_description
1 polymer ?
#
loop_
_entity_poly.entity_id
_entity_poly.type
_entity_poly.pdbx_seq_one_letter_code
_entity_poly.pdbx_strand_id
1 'polypeptide(L)'
;MSYPRTAFSEHLTERLWQLIEAHPLATLAVGVPDTPFVHMPLSLNEAKTHLVGHANPTNPLIKLDNARLHVLFTGPDAYLSPSQITGLSLPTWDYATVHIQGQIREIKHSDDKHAIMKRQLSQFESHPTPGICRYLVRVKLQNYSLSCFFSKLR
;
A
#
# COMPACT_ATOMS: atom_id res chain seq x y z
N MET A 1 -11.63 21.94 7.63
CA MET A 1 -11.76 20.72 8.46
C MET A 1 -10.55 19.83 8.20
N SER A 2 -9.86 19.35 9.25
CA SER A 2 -8.78 18.36 9.09
C SER A 2 -9.40 16.96 9.06
N TYR A 3 -9.30 16.27 7.92
CA TYR A 3 -9.71 14.87 7.78
C TYR A 3 -8.52 14.01 7.35
N PRO A 4 -8.31 12.83 7.98
CA PRO A 4 -8.92 12.40 9.22
C PRO A 4 -8.42 13.26 10.41
N ARG A 5 -9.05 13.09 11.57
CA ARG A 5 -8.62 13.80 12.79
C ARG A 5 -7.19 13.43 13.16
N THR A 6 -6.45 14.39 13.70
CA THR A 6 -5.04 14.23 14.10
C THR A 6 -4.85 13.13 15.15
N ALA A 7 -5.80 12.97 16.09
CA ALA A 7 -5.75 11.92 17.11
C ALA A 7 -5.79 10.48 16.54
N PHE A 8 -6.18 10.32 15.27
CA PHE A 8 -6.20 9.04 14.56
C PHE A 8 -5.20 9.01 13.39
N SER A 9 -4.27 9.96 13.37
CA SER A 9 -3.16 9.99 12.41
C SER A 9 -1.90 9.52 13.12
N GLU A 10 -1.23 8.53 12.55
CA GLU A 10 0.10 8.12 12.97
C GLU A 10 1.13 8.71 12.00
N HIS A 11 2.27 9.13 12.54
CA HIS A 11 3.28 9.94 11.86
C HIS A 11 4.67 9.29 11.86
N LEU A 12 4.86 8.19 12.61
CA LEU A 12 6.09 7.41 12.63
C LEU A 12 6.19 6.54 11.37
N THR A 13 7.15 6.88 10.51
CA THR A 13 7.39 6.22 9.22
C THR A 13 7.67 4.72 9.38
N GLU A 14 8.26 4.30 10.48
CA GLU A 14 8.53 2.88 10.75
C GLU A 14 7.24 2.07 10.88
N ARG A 15 6.21 2.60 11.55
CA ARG A 15 4.89 1.94 11.70
C ARG A 15 4.15 1.84 10.37
N LEU A 16 4.38 2.80 9.49
CA LEU A 16 3.85 2.83 8.13
C LEU A 16 4.44 1.73 7.27
N TRP A 17 5.77 1.61 7.31
CA TRP A 17 6.47 0.55 6.60
C TRP A 17 6.06 -0.82 7.10
N GLN A 18 5.92 -1.01 8.41
CA GLN A 18 5.42 -2.26 8.99
C GLN A 18 4.04 -2.64 8.45
N LEU A 19 3.11 -1.69 8.35
CA LEU A 19 1.78 -1.95 7.79
C LEU A 19 1.86 -2.33 6.30
N ILE A 20 2.66 -1.61 5.50
CA ILE A 20 2.86 -1.92 4.08
C ILE A 20 3.46 -3.32 3.90
N GLU A 21 4.47 -3.67 4.69
CA GLU A 21 5.14 -4.97 4.61
C GLU A 21 4.23 -6.13 5.04
N ALA A 22 3.39 -5.91 6.06
CA ALA A 22 2.42 -6.91 6.54
C ALA A 22 1.18 -7.03 5.64
N HIS A 23 0.80 -5.97 4.94
CA HIS A 23 -0.39 -5.91 4.08
C HIS A 23 -0.04 -5.38 2.68
N PRO A 24 0.71 -6.15 1.86
CA PRO A 24 1.38 -5.66 0.65
C PRO A 24 0.44 -5.46 -0.56
N LEU A 25 -0.79 -5.97 -0.51
CA LEU A 25 -1.75 -5.82 -1.60
C LEU A 25 -2.33 -4.41 -1.59
N ALA A 26 -1.78 -3.54 -2.43
CA ALA A 26 -2.21 -2.16 -2.52
C ALA A 26 -3.39 -1.99 -3.49
N THR A 27 -4.22 -0.97 -3.25
CA THR A 27 -5.20 -0.45 -4.19
C THR A 27 -4.70 0.87 -4.77
N LEU A 28 -4.55 0.93 -6.09
CA LEU A 28 -4.02 2.07 -6.83
C LEU A 28 -5.17 2.77 -7.56
N ALA A 29 -5.24 4.10 -7.43
CA ALA A 29 -6.23 4.95 -8.05
C ALA A 29 -5.54 6.07 -8.82
N VAL A 30 -5.84 6.21 -10.10
CA VAL A 30 -5.29 7.28 -10.95
C VAL A 30 -6.40 8.26 -11.29
N GLY A 31 -6.08 9.55 -11.30
CA GLY A 31 -7.04 10.61 -11.68
C GLY A 31 -7.32 10.71 -13.18
N VAL A 32 -7.29 9.59 -13.91
CA VAL A 32 -7.58 9.51 -15.35
C VAL A 32 -8.99 8.92 -15.52
N PRO A 33 -9.89 9.56 -16.28
CA PRO A 33 -11.23 9.04 -16.53
C PRO A 33 -11.20 7.59 -17.04
N ASP A 34 -12.21 6.82 -16.67
CA ASP A 34 -12.40 5.42 -17.07
C ASP A 34 -11.24 4.47 -16.71
N THR A 35 -10.30 4.90 -15.86
CA THR A 35 -9.26 4.04 -15.32
C THR A 35 -9.78 3.32 -14.08
N PRO A 36 -9.88 1.98 -14.07
CA PRO A 36 -10.35 1.26 -12.90
C PRO A 36 -9.34 1.35 -11.77
N PHE A 37 -9.80 1.08 -10.54
CA PHE A 37 -8.88 0.75 -9.46
C PHE A 37 -8.08 -0.50 -9.83
N VAL A 38 -6.80 -0.47 -9.50
CA VAL A 38 -5.90 -1.60 -9.74
C VAL A 38 -5.38 -2.11 -8.42
N HIS A 39 -5.49 -3.43 -8.21
CA HIS A 39 -4.89 -4.08 -7.08
C HIS A 39 -3.54 -4.66 -7.48
N MET A 40 -2.47 -4.33 -6.73
CA MET A 40 -1.11 -4.77 -7.04
C MET A 40 -0.32 -5.01 -5.75
N PRO A 41 0.36 -6.16 -5.62
CA PRO A 41 1.37 -6.35 -4.58
C PRO A 41 2.51 -5.35 -4.76
N LEU A 42 2.70 -4.49 -3.77
CA LEU A 42 3.78 -3.50 -3.74
C LEU A 42 4.65 -3.75 -2.51
N SER A 43 5.95 -3.57 -2.70
CA SER A 43 6.95 -3.66 -1.64
C SER A 43 7.76 -2.37 -1.61
N LEU A 44 8.25 -1.97 -0.44
CA LEU A 44 9.27 -0.93 -0.37
C LEU A 44 10.55 -1.42 -1.07
N ASN A 45 11.34 -0.53 -1.65
CA ASN A 45 12.72 -0.84 -2.07
C ASN A 45 13.67 -0.87 -0.85
N GLU A 46 14.96 -1.16 -1.04
CA GLU A 46 15.91 -1.32 0.08
C GLU A 46 16.12 -0.02 0.84
N ALA A 47 16.22 1.09 0.10
CA ALA A 47 16.36 2.42 0.68
C ALA A 47 15.04 2.97 1.26
N LYS A 48 13.92 2.24 1.16
CA LYS A 48 12.57 2.67 1.59
C LYS A 48 12.13 4.02 1.00
N THR A 49 12.60 4.31 -0.21
CA THR A 49 12.32 5.52 -0.98
C THR A 49 11.31 5.32 -2.08
N HIS A 50 11.00 4.07 -2.46
CA HIS A 50 10.11 3.75 -3.57
C HIS A 50 9.26 2.51 -3.25
N LEU A 51 8.06 2.44 -3.84
CA LEU A 51 7.24 1.25 -3.90
C LEU A 51 7.47 0.59 -5.25
N VAL A 52 7.79 -0.70 -5.22
CA VAL A 52 8.08 -1.51 -6.40
C VAL A 52 7.08 -2.63 -6.52
N GLY A 53 6.68 -2.93 -7.74
CA GLY A 53 5.71 -3.97 -8.05
C GLY A 53 5.84 -4.48 -9.47
N HIS A 54 5.08 -5.52 -9.77
CA HIS A 54 4.93 -6.04 -11.12
C HIS A 54 3.45 -6.20 -11.50
N ALA A 55 3.21 -6.26 -12.79
CA ALA A 55 1.93 -6.23 -13.47
C ALA A 55 2.10 -7.00 -14.79
N ASN A 56 1.01 -7.44 -15.40
CA ASN A 56 1.04 -7.97 -16.76
C ASN A 56 0.98 -6.82 -17.79
N PRO A 57 1.45 -6.99 -19.03
CA PRO A 57 1.41 -5.96 -20.08
C PRO A 57 0.03 -5.34 -20.37
N THR A 58 -1.05 -6.05 -20.01
CA THR A 58 -2.44 -5.60 -20.16
C THR A 58 -2.92 -4.70 -19.03
N ASN A 59 -2.15 -4.53 -17.96
CA ASN A 59 -2.53 -3.69 -16.83
C ASN A 59 -2.69 -2.23 -17.31
N PRO A 60 -3.82 -1.57 -17.00
CA PRO A 60 -4.12 -0.23 -17.52
C PRO A 60 -3.08 0.82 -17.08
N LEU A 61 -2.41 0.60 -15.93
CA LEU A 61 -1.41 1.52 -15.41
C LEU A 61 -0.13 1.60 -16.27
N ILE A 62 0.14 0.61 -17.11
CA ILE A 62 1.37 0.55 -17.93
C ILE A 62 1.45 1.67 -18.95
N LYS A 63 0.30 2.17 -19.40
CA LYS A 63 0.23 3.27 -20.37
C LYS A 63 0.28 4.65 -19.72
N LEU A 64 0.29 4.71 -18.39
CA LEU A 64 0.12 5.94 -17.61
C LEU A 64 1.46 6.41 -17.01
N ASP A 65 2.54 6.33 -17.77
CA ASP A 65 3.87 6.78 -17.34
C ASP A 65 3.84 8.25 -16.86
N ASN A 66 4.46 8.51 -15.71
CA ASN A 66 4.44 9.76 -14.94
C ASN A 66 3.07 10.23 -14.42
N ALA A 67 2.01 9.43 -14.53
CA ALA A 67 0.70 9.80 -13.98
C ALA A 67 0.74 9.86 -12.45
N ARG A 68 0.07 10.86 -11.88
CA ARG A 68 -0.14 10.95 -10.43
C ARG A 68 -1.20 9.93 -10.00
N LEU A 69 -0.93 9.24 -8.89
CA LEU A 69 -1.83 8.26 -8.33
C LEU A 69 -1.91 8.33 -6.81
N HIS A 70 -2.99 7.79 -6.29
CA HIS A 70 -3.14 7.44 -4.88
C HIS A 70 -2.93 5.94 -4.72
N VAL A 71 -2.19 5.56 -3.69
CA VAL A 71 -1.98 4.18 -3.27
C VAL A 71 -2.55 4.01 -1.88
N LEU A 72 -3.39 3.00 -1.71
CA LEU A 72 -4.01 2.63 -0.44
C LEU A 72 -3.55 1.22 -0.04
N PHE A 73 -2.98 1.10 1.15
CA PHE A 73 -2.81 -0.18 1.81
C PHE A 73 -3.85 -0.29 2.93
N THR A 74 -4.52 -1.42 3.00
CA THR A 74 -5.54 -1.70 4.03
C THR A 74 -4.99 -2.75 4.98
N GLY A 75 -4.80 -2.35 6.23
CA GLY A 75 -4.43 -3.21 7.33
C GLY A 75 -5.65 -3.86 8.00
N PRO A 76 -5.52 -4.31 9.25
CA PRO A 76 -6.61 -4.95 9.97
C PRO A 76 -7.77 -3.97 10.22
N ASP A 77 -8.98 -4.51 10.25
CA ASP A 77 -10.19 -3.79 10.64
C ASP A 77 -11.09 -4.67 11.51
N ALA A 78 -11.98 -4.02 12.26
CA ALA A 78 -12.95 -4.67 13.12
C ALA A 78 -14.13 -3.75 13.44
N TYR A 79 -15.34 -4.31 13.40
CA TYR A 79 -16.51 -3.65 13.98
C TYR A 79 -16.42 -3.68 15.51
N LEU A 80 -16.66 -2.53 16.15
CA LEU A 80 -16.68 -2.37 17.60
C LEU A 80 -18.12 -2.13 18.07
N SER A 81 -18.69 -3.12 18.76
CA SER A 81 -20.04 -3.06 19.32
C SER A 81 -20.03 -2.45 20.73
N PRO A 82 -20.88 -1.45 21.03
CA PRO A 82 -21.06 -0.93 22.40
C PRO A 82 -21.52 -1.98 23.41
N SER A 83 -22.18 -3.05 22.94
CA SER A 83 -22.61 -4.16 23.79
C SER A 83 -21.44 -5.05 24.29
N GLN A 84 -20.28 -4.96 23.64
CA GLN A 84 -19.12 -5.83 23.90
C GLN A 84 -17.93 -5.07 24.50
N ILE A 85 -17.87 -3.74 24.33
CA ILE A 85 -16.72 -2.93 24.73
C ILE A 85 -17.16 -1.84 25.71
N THR A 86 -16.68 -1.96 26.95
CA THR A 86 -16.95 -0.97 28.00
C THR A 86 -16.38 0.40 27.61
N GLY A 87 -17.20 1.45 27.76
CA GLY A 87 -16.80 2.84 27.49
C GLY A 87 -17.05 3.31 26.05
N LEU A 88 -17.53 2.46 25.15
CA LEU A 88 -17.95 2.85 23.80
C LEU A 88 -19.43 3.28 23.81
N SER A 89 -19.72 4.53 23.42
CA SER A 89 -21.09 5.07 23.43
C SER A 89 -21.87 4.83 22.13
N LEU A 90 -21.18 4.68 21.00
CA LEU A 90 -21.77 4.47 19.68
C LEU A 90 -21.00 3.39 18.91
N PRO A 91 -21.69 2.60 18.06
CA PRO A 91 -21.02 1.62 17.24
C PRO A 91 -20.03 2.27 16.27
N THR A 92 -18.89 1.63 16.07
CA THR A 92 -17.85 2.14 15.18
C THR A 92 -17.06 1.03 14.51
N TRP A 93 -16.19 1.39 13.59
CA TRP A 93 -15.19 0.49 12.99
C TRP A 93 -13.82 0.97 13.44
N ASP A 94 -13.00 0.05 13.94
CA ASP A 94 -11.55 0.23 14.03
C ASP A 94 -10.92 -0.28 12.74
N TYR A 95 -9.88 0.39 12.24
CA TYR A 95 -9.23 0.02 10.98
C TYR A 95 -7.86 0.66 10.85
N ALA A 96 -6.97 0.06 10.08
CA ALA A 96 -5.67 0.60 9.76
C ALA A 96 -5.52 0.80 8.25
N THR A 97 -5.02 1.96 7.82
CA THR A 97 -4.77 2.21 6.39
C THR A 97 -3.50 3.01 6.18
N VAL A 98 -2.88 2.91 5.02
CA VAL A 98 -1.81 3.83 4.59
C VAL A 98 -2.18 4.42 3.25
N HIS A 99 -2.27 5.75 3.20
CA HIS A 99 -2.50 6.51 1.98
C HIS A 99 -1.19 7.14 1.52
N ILE A 100 -0.83 6.93 0.26
CA ILE A 100 0.36 7.52 -0.38
C ILE A 100 -0.08 8.21 -1.66
N GLN A 101 0.47 9.40 -1.91
CA GLN A 101 0.33 10.08 -3.20
C GLN A 101 1.65 9.96 -3.95
N GLY A 102 1.63 9.36 -5.13
CA GLY A 102 2.82 9.07 -5.90
C GLY A 102 2.71 9.49 -7.35
N GLN A 103 3.76 9.18 -8.10
CA GLN A 103 3.73 9.12 -9.56
C GLN A 103 4.03 7.69 -9.97
N ILE A 104 3.52 7.19 -11.09
CA ILE A 104 3.94 5.89 -11.63
C ILE A 104 4.93 6.08 -12.75
N ARG A 105 5.87 5.15 -12.88
CA ARG A 105 6.92 5.09 -13.89
C ARG A 105 7.10 3.65 -14.34
N GLU A 106 7.59 3.46 -15.56
CA GLU A 106 8.05 2.16 -16.02
C GLU A 106 9.55 1.97 -15.73
N ILE A 107 9.93 0.83 -15.17
CA ILE A 107 11.31 0.32 -15.15
C ILE A 107 11.60 -0.31 -16.49
N LYS A 108 12.61 0.22 -17.17
CA LYS A 108 12.97 -0.22 -18.52
C LYS A 108 14.13 -1.23 -18.52
N HIS A 109 15.11 -1.06 -17.64
CA HIS A 109 16.33 -1.89 -17.60
C HIS A 109 16.05 -3.30 -17.07
N SER A 110 16.45 -4.32 -17.83
CA SER A 110 16.22 -5.74 -17.49
C SER A 110 16.73 -6.13 -16.11
N ASP A 111 17.85 -5.59 -15.66
CA ASP A 111 18.48 -6.04 -14.42
C ASP A 111 17.67 -5.58 -13.20
N ASP A 112 17.17 -4.34 -13.23
CA ASP A 112 16.26 -3.79 -12.22
C ASP A 112 14.96 -4.58 -12.14
N LYS A 113 14.43 -4.97 -13.30
CA LYS A 113 13.23 -5.82 -13.41
C LYS A 113 13.43 -7.16 -12.70
N HIS A 114 14.54 -7.83 -12.96
CA HIS A 114 14.87 -9.11 -12.33
C HIS A 114 15.11 -8.95 -10.82
N ALA A 115 15.77 -7.87 -10.39
CA ALA A 115 16.02 -7.60 -8.97
C ALA A 115 14.70 -7.45 -8.18
N ILE A 116 13.73 -6.72 -8.73
CA ILE A 116 12.42 -6.56 -8.09
C ILE A 116 11.65 -7.88 -8.04
N MET A 117 11.64 -8.63 -9.14
CA MET A 117 10.98 -9.94 -9.16
C MET A 117 11.58 -10.88 -8.11
N LYS A 118 12.93 -10.96 -8.04
CA LYS A 118 13.62 -11.75 -7.01
C LYS A 118 13.25 -11.30 -5.60
N ARG A 119 13.18 -9.98 -5.35
CA ARG A 119 12.76 -9.45 -4.05
C ARG A 119 11.34 -9.87 -3.70
N GLN A 120 10.38 -9.67 -4.61
CA GLN A 120 8.98 -10.02 -4.34
C GLN A 120 8.81 -11.52 -4.10
N LEU A 121 9.47 -12.36 -4.89
CA LEU A 121 9.53 -13.80 -4.64
C LEU A 121 10.12 -14.09 -3.26
N SER A 122 11.27 -13.49 -2.93
CA SER A 122 11.87 -13.69 -1.60
C SER A 122 10.97 -13.24 -0.47
N GLN A 123 10.16 -12.18 -0.65
CA GLN A 123 9.25 -11.69 0.39
C GLN A 123 8.04 -12.60 0.58
N PHE A 124 7.42 -13.06 -0.52
CA PHE A 124 6.14 -13.78 -0.47
C PHE A 124 6.31 -15.29 -0.33
N GLU A 125 7.42 -15.87 -0.80
CA GLU A 125 7.63 -17.33 -0.79
C GLU A 125 8.51 -17.80 0.37
N SER A 126 9.30 -16.92 1.01
CA SER A 126 10.15 -17.32 2.15
C SER A 126 9.39 -17.51 3.48
N HIS A 127 8.09 -17.20 3.52
CA HIS A 127 7.26 -17.33 4.70
C HIS A 127 5.98 -18.15 4.43
N PRO A 128 6.02 -19.49 4.50
CA PRO A 128 4.83 -20.31 4.49
C PRO A 128 4.20 -20.34 5.89
N THR A 129 3.67 -19.21 6.36
CA THR A 129 2.75 -19.23 7.50
C THR A 129 1.79 -18.04 7.40
N PRO A 130 0.46 -18.27 7.36
CA PRO A 130 -0.50 -17.21 7.60
C PRO A 130 -0.35 -16.81 9.08
N GLY A 131 0.44 -15.77 9.34
CA GLY A 131 0.64 -15.24 10.67
C GLY A 131 -0.65 -14.58 11.16
N ILE A 132 -1.24 -15.14 12.21
CA ILE A 132 -2.27 -14.47 13.00
C ILE A 132 -1.68 -13.16 13.52
N CYS A 133 -2.18 -12.02 13.03
CA CYS A 133 -1.73 -10.70 13.48
C CYS A 133 -2.52 -10.31 14.74
N ARG A 134 -1.87 -10.34 15.91
CA ARG A 134 -2.29 -9.58 17.10
C ARG A 134 -1.67 -8.18 16.98
N TYR A 135 -2.42 -7.16 17.41
CA TYR A 135 -2.15 -5.70 17.42
C TYR A 135 -2.79 -4.88 16.29
N LEU A 136 -3.56 -3.88 16.73
CA LEU A 136 -4.29 -2.83 15.99
C LEU A 136 -3.45 -1.54 15.98
N VAL A 137 -3.24 -0.90 14.82
CA VAL A 137 -2.68 0.47 14.72
C VAL A 137 -3.23 1.21 13.50
N ARG A 138 -3.90 2.34 13.70
CA ARG A 138 -4.34 3.32 12.67
C ARG A 138 -3.17 4.17 12.16
N VAL A 139 -3.07 4.42 10.85
CA VAL A 139 -2.06 5.35 10.31
C VAL A 139 -2.53 6.27 9.17
N LYS A 140 -1.89 7.43 9.00
CA LYS A 140 -2.09 8.33 7.85
C LYS A 140 -0.76 8.99 7.47
N LEU A 141 -0.30 8.81 6.23
CA LEU A 141 0.77 9.62 5.66
C LEU A 141 0.20 10.81 4.88
N GLN A 142 0.85 11.96 5.04
CA GLN A 142 0.82 13.06 4.10
C GLN A 142 2.25 13.37 3.65
N ASN A 143 2.41 13.65 2.36
CA ASN A 143 3.61 14.20 1.72
C ASN A 143 4.84 13.28 1.58
N TYR A 144 4.75 12.30 0.69
CA TYR A 144 5.95 11.74 0.03
C TYR A 144 5.66 11.53 -1.45
N SER A 145 6.40 12.23 -2.32
CA SER A 145 6.40 11.92 -3.76
C SER A 145 7.15 10.61 -3.98
N LEU A 146 6.43 9.51 -4.16
CA LEU A 146 7.04 8.23 -4.48
C LEU A 146 6.74 7.86 -5.93
N SER A 147 7.80 7.66 -6.72
CA SER A 147 7.71 7.14 -8.08
C SER A 147 7.52 5.61 -8.02
N CYS A 148 6.34 5.08 -8.34
CA CYS A 148 6.15 3.67 -8.67
C CYS A 148 6.91 3.35 -9.95
N PHE A 149 7.40 2.12 -10.09
CA PHE A 149 8.33 1.73 -11.14
C PHE A 149 7.93 0.29 -11.57
N PHE A 150 7.57 0.05 -12.84
CA PHE A 150 7.04 -1.25 -13.32
C PHE A 150 7.82 -1.91 -14.49
N SER A 151 7.92 -3.25 -14.48
CA SER A 151 8.62 -4.10 -15.45
C SER A 151 7.73 -4.91 -16.42
N LYS A 152 7.71 -4.63 -17.72
CA LYS A 152 7.18 -5.59 -18.71
C LYS A 152 7.92 -6.94 -18.67
N LEU A 153 7.20 -8.02 -18.40
CA LEU A 153 7.55 -9.38 -18.81
C LEU A 153 6.93 -9.62 -20.21
N ARG A 154 7.68 -10.31 -21.08
CA ARG A 154 7.25 -10.63 -22.45
C ARG A 154 5.99 -11.49 -22.45
#